data_AF-A0A7W0WPR1-F1
#
_entry.id   AF-A0A7W0WPR1-F1
#
_cell.length_a   1.000
_cell.length_b   1.000
_cell.length_c   1.000
_cell.angle_alpha   90.00
_cell.angle_beta   90.00
_cell.angle_gamma   90.00
#
_symmetry.space_group_name_H-M   'P 1'
#
loop_
_entity.id
_entity.type
_entity.pdbx_description
1 polymer ?
#
loop_
_entity_poly.entity_id
_entity_poly.type
_entity_poly.pdbx_seq_one_letter_code
_entity_poly.pdbx_strand_id
1 'polypeptide(L)' 'MSSKNFALVGAAGFVAPRHMKAIADTGNVLVAACDPHDSVGGMDQY' A
#
# COMPACT_ATOMS: atom_id res chain seq x y z
N MET A 1 -13.09 5.52 -14.85
CA MET A 1 -11.92 6.36 -14.53
C MET A 1 -10.67 5.57 -14.86
N SER A 2 -9.58 6.22 -15.32
CA SER A 2 -8.29 5.53 -15.47
C SER A 2 -7.75 5.12 -14.09
N SER A 3 -7.19 3.92 -14.00
CA SER A 3 -6.43 3.48 -12.83
C SER A 3 -5.25 4.43 -12.58
N LYS A 4 -4.96 4.73 -11.32
CA LYS A 4 -3.81 5.55 -10.91
C LYS A 4 -2.76 4.69 -10.21
N ASN A 5 -1.51 5.11 -10.35
CA ASN A 5 -0.38 4.50 -9.65
C ASN A 5 -0.10 5.26 -8.36
N PHE A 6 0.11 4.53 -7.27
CA PHE A 6 0.45 5.04 -5.96
C PHE A 6 1.77 4.48 -5.46
N ALA A 7 2.46 5.26 -4.63
CA ALA A 7 3.56 4.79 -3.80
C ALA A 7 3.20 5.01 -2.32
N LEU A 8 3.58 4.08 -1.44
CA LEU A 8 3.32 4.13 -0.01
C LEU A 8 4.63 4.27 0.78
N VAL A 9 4.75 5.32 1.59
CA VAL A 9 5.87 5.50 2.54
C VAL A 9 5.34 5.22 3.95
N GLY A 10 6.08 4.43 4.73
CA GLY A 10 5.62 3.93 6.03
C GLY A 10 4.83 2.63 5.91
N ALA A 11 5.23 1.73 5.00
CA ALA A 11 4.51 0.50 4.67
C ALA A 11 4.45 -0.53 5.83
N ALA A 12 5.37 -0.47 6.80
CA ALA A 12 5.34 -1.29 8.01
C ALA A 12 4.52 -0.64 9.14
N GLY A 13 3.98 0.56 8.92
CA GLY A 13 3.21 1.30 9.91
C GLY A 13 1.84 0.68 10.20
N PHE A 14 1.34 0.90 11.42
CA PHE A 14 0.02 0.43 11.87
C PHE A 14 -1.15 0.82 10.95
N VAL A 15 -1.06 1.98 10.29
CA VAL A 15 -2.12 2.50 9.39
C VAL A 15 -1.93 2.06 7.93
N ALA A 16 -0.76 1.53 7.54
CA ALA A 16 -0.47 1.12 6.17
C ALA A 16 -1.51 0.16 5.55
N PRO A 17 -2.02 -0.87 6.27
CA PRO A 17 -3.08 -1.75 5.77
C PRO A 17 -4.35 -1.02 5.33
N ARG A 18 -4.71 0.08 5.98
CA ARG A 18 -5.88 0.90 5.59
C ARG A 18 -5.65 1.62 4.27
N HIS A 19 -4.44 2.12 4.03
CA HIS A 19 -4.10 2.78 2.77
C HIS A 19 -4.00 1.79 1.61
N MET A 20 -3.37 0.64 1.82
CA MET A 20 -3.30 -0.44 0.82
C MET A 20 -4.70 -0.90 0.42
N LYS A 21 -5.57 -1.16 1.41
CA LYS A 21 -6.97 -1.48 1.16
C LYS A 21 -7.70 -0.39 0.37
N ALA A 22 -7.52 0.89 0.72
CA ALA A 22 -8.15 1.99 -0.01
C ALA A 22 -7.69 2.05 -1.47
N ILE A 23 -6.40 1.82 -1.74
CA ILE A 23 -5.85 1.77 -3.11
C ILE A 23 -6.50 0.61 -3.90
N ALA A 24 -6.57 -0.59 -3.30
CA ALA A 24 -7.18 -1.78 -3.92
C ALA A 24 -8.69 -1.60 -4.15
N ASP A 25 -9.45 -1.20 -3.12
CA ASP A 25 -10.91 -1.02 -3.16
C ASP A 25 -11.33 0.06 -4.17
N THR A 26 -10.45 1.02 -4.48
CA THR A 26 -10.70 2.08 -5.47
C THR A 26 -10.19 1.75 -6.88
N GLY A 27 -9.71 0.53 -7.12
CA GLY A 27 -9.25 0.06 -8.44
C GLY A 27 -7.94 0.70 -8.91
N ASN A 28 -7.10 1.15 -7.97
CA ASN A 28 -5.79 1.75 -8.23
C ASN A 28 -4.67 0.74 -7.96
N VAL A 29 -3.45 1.07 -8.38
CA VAL A 29 -2.29 0.17 -8.27
C VAL A 29 -1.26 0.77 -7.31
N LEU A 30 -0.85 -0.01 -6.31
CA LEU A 30 0.32 0.30 -5.49
C LEU A 30 1.56 -0.22 -6.21
N VAL A 31 2.37 0.67 -6.78
CA VAL A 31 3.55 0.29 -7.59
C VAL A 31 4.85 0.29 -6.79
N ALA A 32 4.88 0.95 -5.64
CA ALA A 32 6.05 1.02 -4.78
C ALA A 32 5.64 1.18 -3.31
N ALA A 33 6.44 0.58 -2.42
CA ALA A 33 6.31 0.73 -0.98
C ALA A 33 7.71 0.94 -0.38
N CYS A 34 7.82 1.78 0.64
CA CYS A 34 9.09 2.07 1.31
C CYS A 34 8.87 2.24 2.81
N ASP A 35 9.74 1.61 3.59
CA ASP A 35 9.81 1.75 5.04
C ASP A 35 11.24 1.39 5.50
N PRO A 36 11.82 2.09 6.48
CA PRO A 36 13.08 1.67 7.10
C PRO A 36 13.00 0.28 7.76
N HIS A 37 11.81 -0.15 8.17
CA HIS A 37 11.55 -1.47 8.74
C HIS A 37 11.01 -2.43 7.67
N ASP A 38 11.49 -3.68 7.70
CA ASP A 38 11.14 -4.72 6.72
C ASP A 38 9.92 -5.58 7.12
N SER A 39 9.27 -5.25 8.24
CA SER A 39 8.09 -5.95 8.76
C SER A 39 6.82 -5.59 7.97
N VAL A 40 6.83 -5.90 6.66
CA VAL A 40 5.81 -5.51 5.68
C VAL A 40 4.93 -6.68 5.20
N GLY A 41 4.95 -7.83 5.87
CA GLY A 41 4.19 -9.02 5.44
C GLY A 41 2.67 -8.84 5.34
N GLY A 42 2.11 -7.78 5.94
CA GLY A 42 0.71 -7.39 5.70
C GLY A 42 0.41 -6.95 4.26
N MET A 43 1.43 -6.60 3.47
CA MET A 43 1.29 -6.24 2.06
C MET A 43 0.77 -7.40 1.20
N ASP A 44 1.10 -8.65 1.54
CA ASP A 44 0.73 -9.83 0.73
C ASP A 44 -0.79 -10.11 0.70
N GLN A 45 -1.58 -9.36 1.47
CA GLN A 45 -3.04 -9.49 1.56
C GLN A 45 -3.80 -8.57 0.60
N TYR A 46 -3.12 -7.68 -0.12
CA TYR A 46 -3.70 -6.62 -0.94
C TYR A 46 -3.21 -6.69 -2.39
#